data_AF-A0A149V5W6-F1
#
_entry.id   AF-A0A149V5W6-F1
#
_cell.length_a   1.000
_cell.length_b   1.000
_cell.length_c   1.000
_cell.angle_alpha   90.00
_cell.angle_beta   90.00
_cell.angle_gamma   90.00
#
_symmetry.space_group_name_H-M   'P 1'
#
loop_
_entity.id
_entity.type
_entity.pdbx_description
1 polymer ?
#
loop_
_entity_poly.entity_id
_entity_poly.type
_entity_poly.pdbx_seq_one_letter_code
_entity_poly.pdbx_strand_id
1 'polypeptide(L)'
;LFFDEPTTGLDPIMGAVIDGLIVDCVKKLGSTAIAITHDMASAQRIGDEAAMLYKGQLIWQGPASSLMNSGNAMVDQFTHGRREGPITMELRR
;
A
#
# COMPACT_ATOMS: atom_id res chain seq x y z
N LEU A 1 -2.38 4.82 -15.09
CA LEU A 1 -3.67 4.63 -14.38
C LEU A 1 -3.48 5.02 -12.93
N PHE A 2 -4.46 5.68 -12.32
CA PHE A 2 -4.41 6.09 -10.92
C PHE A 2 -5.58 5.48 -10.18
N PHE A 3 -5.31 4.75 -9.09
CA PHE A 3 -6.32 4.11 -8.25
C PHE A 3 -6.21 4.67 -6.83
N ASP A 4 -7.31 5.19 -6.31
CA ASP A 4 -7.39 5.67 -4.93
C ASP A 4 -8.28 4.72 -4.14
N GLU A 5 -7.65 3.94 -3.25
CA GLU A 5 -8.26 2.88 -2.45
C GLU A 5 -9.25 1.96 -3.22
N PRO A 6 -8.78 1.24 -4.26
CA PRO A 6 -9.67 0.54 -5.20
C PRO A 6 -10.50 -0.60 -4.59
N THR A 7 -10.14 -1.06 -3.39
CA THR A 7 -10.77 -2.20 -2.71
C THR A 7 -11.50 -1.81 -1.42
N THR A 8 -11.62 -0.51 -1.11
CA THR A 8 -12.30 -0.05 0.12
C THR A 8 -13.76 -0.51 0.15
N GLY A 9 -14.16 -1.07 1.29
CA GLY A 9 -15.52 -1.57 1.52
C GLY A 9 -15.83 -2.93 0.90
N LEU A 10 -14.87 -3.55 0.21
CA LEU A 10 -15.00 -4.93 -0.28
C LEU A 10 -14.57 -5.93 0.78
N ASP A 11 -15.17 -7.13 0.73
CA ASP A 11 -14.65 -8.25 1.48
C ASP A 11 -13.29 -8.72 0.92
N PRO A 12 -12.49 -9.45 1.71
CA PRO A 12 -11.13 -9.84 1.29
C PRO A 12 -11.07 -10.67 0.00
N ILE A 13 -12.11 -11.44 -0.33
CA ILE A 13 -12.14 -12.27 -1.54
C ILE A 13 -12.37 -11.36 -2.75
N MET A 14 -13.38 -10.50 -2.70
CA MET A 14 -13.66 -9.56 -3.78
C MET A 14 -12.54 -8.55 -3.98
N GLY A 15 -11.90 -8.09 -2.90
CA GLY A 15 -10.71 -7.24 -2.97
C GLY A 15 -9.58 -7.88 -3.78
N ALA A 16 -9.26 -9.16 -3.51
CA ALA A 16 -8.23 -9.88 -4.25
C ALA A 16 -8.58 -10.08 -5.74
N VAL A 17 -9.86 -10.25 -6.08
CA VAL A 17 -10.32 -10.31 -7.48
C VAL A 17 -10.10 -8.99 -8.19
N ILE A 18 -10.49 -7.87 -7.56
CA ILE A 18 -10.28 -6.52 -8.13
C ILE A 18 -8.79 -6.23 -8.31
N ASP A 19 -7.94 -6.55 -7.33
CA ASP A 19 -6.49 -6.39 -7.43
C ASP A 19 -5.94 -7.14 -8.67
N GLY A 20 -6.36 -8.39 -8.88
CA GLY A 20 -5.95 -9.18 -10.02
C GLY A 20 -6.39 -8.58 -11.36
N LEU A 21 -7.63 -8.08 -11.43
CA LEU A 21 -8.13 -7.40 -12.64
C LEU A 21 -7.34 -6.12 -12.95
N ILE A 22 -6.95 -5.36 -11.92
CA ILE A 22 -6.08 -4.19 -12.09
C ILE A 22 -4.75 -4.61 -12.71
N VAL A 23 -4.07 -5.60 -12.13
CA VAL A 23 -2.78 -6.10 -12.62
C VAL A 23 -2.88 -6.56 -14.08
N ASP A 24 -3.91 -7.33 -14.40
CA ASP A 24 -4.14 -7.83 -15.76
C ASP A 24 -4.38 -6.69 -16.76
N CYS A 25 -5.16 -5.68 -16.36
CA CYS A 25 -5.44 -4.52 -17.20
C CYS A 25 -4.16 -3.72 -17.49
N VAL A 26 -3.37 -3.45 -16.45
CA VAL A 26 -2.09 -2.73 -16.54
C VAL A 26 -1.13 -3.45 -17.49
N LYS A 27 -0.99 -4.77 -17.34
CA LYS A 27 -0.13 -5.61 -18.20
C LYS A 27 -0.62 -5.64 -19.65
N LYS A 28 -1.92 -5.84 -19.87
CA LYS A 28 -2.51 -5.89 -21.22
C LYS A 28 -2.37 -4.55 -21.97
N LEU A 29 -2.47 -3.44 -21.26
CA LEU A 29 -2.36 -2.10 -21.84
C LEU A 29 -0.90 -1.61 -21.94
N GLY A 30 0.08 -2.33 -21.39
CA GLY A 30 1.47 -1.88 -21.32
C GLY A 30 1.63 -0.53 -20.61
N SER A 31 0.76 -0.23 -19.66
CA SER A 31 0.67 1.07 -19.00
C SER A 31 1.32 1.05 -17.63
N THR A 32 1.68 2.22 -17.10
CA THR A 32 2.06 2.37 -15.68
C THR A 32 0.82 2.65 -14.83
N ALA A 33 0.73 2.04 -13.66
CA ALA A 33 -0.29 2.32 -12.66
C ALA A 33 0.31 2.75 -11.33
N ILE A 34 -0.41 3.62 -10.64
CA ILE A 34 -0.14 4.01 -9.25
C ILE A 34 -1.41 3.75 -8.46
N ALA A 35 -1.30 2.97 -7.39
CA ALA A 35 -2.40 2.67 -6.48
C ALA A 35 -2.07 3.19 -5.08
N ILE A 36 -3.04 3.85 -4.46
CA ILE A 36 -2.99 4.29 -3.06
C ILE A 36 -3.87 3.33 -2.27
N THR A 37 -3.33 2.76 -1.20
CA THR A 37 -4.08 1.84 -0.34
C THR A 37 -3.46 1.79 1.06
N HIS A 38 -4.31 1.50 2.04
CA HIS A 38 -3.90 1.14 3.39
C HIS A 38 -3.91 -0.39 3.62
N ASP A 39 -4.35 -1.18 2.63
CA ASP A 39 -4.28 -2.65 2.67
C ASP A 39 -2.94 -3.13 2.10
N MET A 40 -2.08 -3.66 2.96
CA MET A 40 -0.76 -4.15 2.60
C MET A 40 -0.81 -5.39 1.70
N ALA A 41 -1.86 -6.20 1.81
CA ALA A 41 -2.04 -7.36 0.95
C ALA A 41 -2.38 -6.91 -0.48
N SER A 42 -3.24 -5.89 -0.64
CA SER A 42 -3.51 -5.26 -1.94
C SER A 42 -2.26 -4.56 -2.50
N ALA A 43 -1.53 -3.81 -1.67
CA ALA A 43 -0.28 -3.16 -2.07
C ALA A 43 0.75 -4.17 -2.63
N GLN A 44 0.89 -5.32 -1.99
CA GLN A 44 1.78 -6.40 -2.44
C GLN A 44 1.28 -7.16 -3.68
N ARG A 45 -0.04 -7.22 -3.90
CA ARG A 45 -0.63 -7.87 -5.09
C ARG A 45 -0.57 -6.98 -6.32
N ILE A 46 -0.83 -5.68 -6.18
CA ILE A 46 -0.88 -4.73 -7.28
C ILE A 46 0.51 -4.21 -7.64
N GLY A 47 1.32 -3.87 -6.64
CA GLY A 47 2.55 -3.11 -6.82
C GLY A 47 3.77 -3.98 -7.10
N ASP A 48 4.58 -3.57 -8.08
CA ASP A 48 5.96 -4.03 -8.22
C ASP A 48 6.88 -3.30 -7.21
N GLU A 49 6.69 -1.98 -7.12
CA GLU A 49 7.37 -1.06 -6.20
C GLU A 49 6.35 -0.41 -5.26
N ALA A 50 6.81 -0.01 -4.09
CA ALA A 50 6.00 0.68 -3.09
C ALA A 50 6.77 1.83 -2.43
N ALA A 51 6.00 2.80 -1.93
CA ALA A 51 6.50 4.00 -1.30
C ALA A 51 5.59 4.38 -0.13
N MET A 52 6.19 4.83 0.98
CA MET A 52 5.44 5.33 2.12
C MET A 52 5.71 6.82 2.31
N LEU A 53 4.62 7.59 2.38
CA LEU A 53 4.64 9.00 2.70
C LEU A 53 4.24 9.21 4.16
N TYR A 54 4.98 10.05 4.88
CA TYR A 54 4.62 10.51 6.21
C TYR A 54 4.92 12.01 6.34
N LYS A 55 3.93 12.79 6.80
CA LYS A 55 4.01 14.27 6.91
C LYS A 55 4.51 14.97 5.64
N GLY A 56 4.06 14.49 4.48
CA GLY A 56 4.42 15.05 3.16
C GLY A 56 5.83 14.68 2.68
N GLN A 57 6.54 13.79 3.38
CA GLN A 57 7.87 13.33 2.99
C GLN A 57 7.84 11.84 2.63
N LEU A 58 8.61 11.46 1.61
CA LEU A 58 8.88 10.07 1.26
C LEU A 58 9.85 9.49 2.28
N ILE A 59 9.35 8.65 3.19
CA ILE A 59 10.14 8.06 4.28
C ILE A 59 10.73 6.70 3.92
N TRP A 60 10.18 6.05 2.89
CA TRP A 60 10.65 4.76 2.40
C TRP A 60 10.18 4.51 0.97
N GLN A 61 11.02 3.83 0.19
CA GLN A 61 10.71 3.32 -1.13
C GLN A 61 11.47 2.01 -1.35
N GLY A 62 10.83 1.05 -2.03
CA GLY A 62 11.47 -0.18 -2.47
C GLY A 62 10.46 -1.20 -2.99
N PRO A 63 10.91 -2.44 -3.25
CA PRO A 63 10.04 -3.49 -3.77
C PRO A 63 8.81 -3.68 -2.86
N ALA A 64 7.62 -3.79 -3.44
CA ALA A 64 6.40 -3.99 -2.65
C ALA A 64 6.47 -5.27 -1.78
N SER A 65 7.19 -6.29 -2.25
CA SER A 65 7.49 -7.51 -1.48
C SER A 65 8.28 -7.27 -0.19
N SER A 66 9.06 -6.19 -0.11
CA SER A 66 9.88 -5.83 1.05
C SER A 66 9.14 -4.96 2.07
N LEU A 67 7.90 -4.57 1.79
CA LEU A 67 7.15 -3.61 2.60
C LEU A 67 6.95 -4.07 4.05
N MET A 68 6.62 -5.35 4.25
CA MET A 68 6.47 -5.97 5.57
C MET A 68 7.79 -6.13 6.33
N ASN A 69 8.94 -6.13 5.64
CA ASN A 69 10.27 -6.33 6.23
C ASN A 69 11.22 -5.21 5.79
N SER A 70 10.73 -3.97 5.79
CA SER A 70 11.40 -2.81 5.19
C SER A 70 12.67 -2.36 5.91
N GLY A 71 12.91 -2.84 7.14
CA GLY A 71 13.98 -2.37 8.02
C GLY A 71 13.78 -0.94 8.54
N ASN A 72 12.65 -0.31 8.24
CA ASN A 72 12.31 1.04 8.68
C ASN A 72 11.26 0.98 9.80
N ALA A 73 11.56 1.54 10.97
CA ALA A 73 10.67 1.47 12.14
C ALA A 73 9.31 2.16 11.94
N MET A 74 9.22 3.22 11.13
CA MET A 74 7.95 3.89 10.82
C MET A 74 7.10 3.03 9.89
N VAL A 75 7.71 2.46 8.85
CA VAL A 75 7.03 1.56 7.92
C VAL A 75 6.57 0.32 8.68
N ASP A 76 7.46 -0.31 9.44
CA ASP A 76 7.17 -1.50 10.25
C ASP A 76 6.01 -1.28 11.24
N GLN A 77 5.94 -0.11 11.88
CA GLN A 77 4.81 0.24 12.74
C GLN A 77 3.49 0.29 11.94
N PHE A 78 3.49 0.93 10.78
CA PHE A 78 2.29 1.08 9.94
C PHE A 78 1.83 -0.24 9.34
N THR A 79 2.73 -1.00 8.72
CA THR A 79 2.41 -2.24 8.00
C THR A 79 1.93 -3.36 8.91
N HIS A 80 2.36 -3.35 10.18
CA HIS A 80 1.92 -4.32 11.19
C HIS A 80 0.82 -3.79 12.12
N GLY A 81 0.35 -2.55 11.92
CA GLY A 81 -0.67 -1.94 12.78
C GLY A 81 -0.25 -1.84 14.26
N ARG A 82 1.03 -1.61 14.54
CA ARG A 82 1.52 -1.52 15.92
C ARG A 82 1.06 -0.23 16.57
N ARG A 83 0.54 -0.35 17.80
CA ARG A 83 0.09 0.79 18.60
C ARG A 83 1.24 1.73 19.00
N GLU A 84 2.42 1.16 19.26
CA GLU A 84 3.60 1.89 19.72
C GLU A 84 4.65 1.96 18.60
N GLY A 85 5.33 3.10 18.51
CA GLY A 85 6.41 3.33 17.57
C GLY A 85 6.63 4.82 17.26
N PRO A 86 7.50 5.14 16.29
CA PRO A 86 7.87 6.52 15.93
C PRO A 86 6.73 7.35 15.33
N ILE A 87 5.70 6.73 14.76
CA ILE A 87 4.50 7.41 14.27
C ILE A 87 3.59 7.68 15.47
N THR A 88 3.54 8.95 15.89
CA THR A 88 2.57 9.44 16.87
C THR A 88 1.38 10.06 16.15
N MET A 89 0.18 9.50 16.35
CA MET A 89 -1.05 10.19 15.96
C MET A 89 -1.38 11.26 16.99
N GLU A 90 -1.43 12.52 16.56
CA GLU A 90 -2.11 13.54 17.33
C GLU A 90 -3.61 13.23 17.25
N LEU A 91 -4.21 12.79 18.36
CA LEU A 91 -5.67 12.76 18.48
C LEU A 91 -6.15 14.21 18.31
N ARG A 92 -6.70 14.52 17.14
CA ARG A 92 -7.46 15.75 16.96
C ARG A 92 -8.62 15.70 17.95
N ARG A 93 -8.60 16.62 18.92
CA ARG A 93 -9.73 16.87 19.82
C ARG A 93 -10.89 17.46 19.07
#